data_AF-A0A8B2HPN2-F1
#
_entry.id   AF-A0A8B2HPN2-F1
#
_cell.length_a   1.000
_cell.length_b   1.000
_cell.length_c   1.000
_cell.angle_alpha   90.00
_cell.angle_beta   90.00
_cell.angle_gamma   90.00
#
_symmetry.space_group_name_H-M   'P 1'
#
loop_
_entity.id
_entity.type
_entity.pdbx_description
1 polymer ?
#
loop_
_entity_poly.entity_id
_entity_poly.type
_entity_poly.pdbx_seq_one_letter_code
_entity_poly.pdbx_strand_id
1 'polypeptide(L)'
;MTLKNVKTSLNKISKTLSEVQDSREFLLKNTREVIILCSRAIIAVHKGDKKSAKTNLKKAESLLKKYQKKAKGDLRRYIITPEQEFVEASCLVAIFEKKEIPTDKKLNVLPESYVLGLLDCVGELKRMIFDKIRIGEISDAIRIFEIMENMYLNLYPFSMYDKVVKETRRKIDVNRILVEDARGAITEEKRRSDLINAINKLQK
;
A
#
# COMPACT_ATOMS: atom_id res chain seq x y z
N MET A 1 1.48 -23.15 -53.95
CA MET A 1 0.63 -21.96 -53.68
C MET A 1 -0.21 -22.06 -52.39
N THR A 2 -0.27 -23.21 -51.73
CA THR A 2 -1.18 -23.52 -50.61
C THR A 2 -0.87 -22.82 -49.28
N LEU A 3 0.39 -22.41 -49.04
CA LEU A 3 0.82 -21.84 -47.76
C LEU A 3 0.97 -20.31 -47.74
N LYS A 4 0.64 -19.59 -48.83
CA LYS A 4 0.84 -18.13 -48.92
C LYS A 4 0.03 -17.39 -47.83
N ASN A 5 -1.24 -17.75 -47.68
CA ASN A 5 -2.13 -17.15 -46.66
C ASN A 5 -1.71 -17.52 -45.23
N VAL A 6 -1.19 -18.74 -45.05
CA VAL A 6 -0.64 -19.20 -43.77
C VAL A 6 0.60 -18.38 -43.39
N LYS A 7 1.56 -18.20 -44.32
CA LYS A 7 2.76 -17.38 -44.07
C LYS A 7 2.41 -15.93 -43.71
N THR A 8 1.45 -15.31 -44.40
CA THR A 8 1.00 -13.96 -44.06
C THR A 8 0.38 -13.90 -42.66
N SER A 9 -0.42 -14.91 -42.29
CA SER A 9 -1.03 -15.00 -40.96
C SER A 9 0.02 -15.20 -39.87
N LEU A 10 0.97 -16.12 -40.06
CA LEU A 10 2.05 -16.38 -39.12
C LEU A 10 2.95 -15.16 -38.92
N ASN A 11 3.25 -14.38 -39.96
CA ASN A 11 4.03 -13.15 -39.82
C ASN A 11 3.31 -12.09 -38.98
N LYS A 12 1.99 -11.93 -39.16
CA LYS A 12 1.18 -11.03 -38.32
C LYS A 12 1.18 -11.49 -36.86
N ILE A 13 0.95 -12.78 -36.63
CA ILE A 13 0.95 -13.38 -35.28
C ILE A 13 2.32 -13.21 -34.62
N SER A 14 3.40 -13.51 -35.33
CA SER A 14 4.78 -13.37 -34.83
C SER A 14 5.07 -11.93 -34.39
N LYS A 15 4.65 -10.93 -35.16
CA LYS A 15 4.80 -9.52 -34.77
C LYS A 15 4.05 -9.20 -33.48
N THR A 16 2.80 -9.62 -33.36
CA THR A 16 1.99 -9.40 -32.14
C THR A 16 2.59 -10.11 -30.92
N LEU A 17 3.07 -11.36 -31.08
CA LEU A 17 3.70 -12.11 -30.00
C LEU A 17 5.02 -11.46 -29.56
N SER A 18 5.82 -10.94 -30.50
CA SER A 18 7.05 -10.20 -30.18
C SER A 18 6.74 -8.95 -29.34
N GLU A 19 5.73 -8.16 -29.72
CA GLU A 19 5.34 -6.96 -28.97
C GLU A 19 4.89 -7.28 -27.52
N VAL A 20 4.20 -8.41 -27.34
CA VAL A 20 3.79 -8.90 -26.01
C VAL A 20 5.00 -9.36 -25.20
N GLN A 21 5.94 -10.08 -25.83
CA GLN A 21 7.17 -10.53 -25.18
C GLN A 21 8.03 -9.35 -24.72
N ASP A 22 8.25 -8.36 -25.59
CA ASP A 22 9.02 -7.15 -25.27
C ASP A 22 8.38 -6.38 -24.10
N SER A 23 7.04 -6.27 -24.11
CA SER A 23 6.30 -5.60 -23.03
C SER A 23 6.42 -6.37 -21.71
N ARG A 24 6.38 -7.70 -21.75
CA ARG A 24 6.57 -8.56 -20.57
C ARG A 24 7.97 -8.42 -19.98
N GLU A 25 9.01 -8.51 -20.80
CA GLU A 25 10.41 -8.36 -20.34
C GLU A 25 10.66 -6.97 -19.76
N PHE A 26 10.12 -5.94 -20.41
CA PHE A 26 10.17 -4.57 -19.89
C PHE A 26 9.53 -4.46 -18.50
N LEU A 27 8.33 -5.00 -18.30
CA LEU A 27 7.65 -4.95 -17.00
C LEU A 27 8.44 -5.69 -15.92
N LEU A 28 8.89 -6.92 -16.20
CA LEU A 28 9.65 -7.72 -15.23
C LEU A 28 10.95 -7.05 -14.77
N LYS A 29 11.63 -6.35 -15.69
CA LYS A 29 12.90 -5.67 -15.38
C LYS A 29 12.72 -4.38 -14.60
N ASN A 30 11.68 -3.60 -14.90
CA ASN A 30 11.61 -2.20 -14.45
C ASN A 30 10.67 -1.97 -13.25
N THR A 31 9.72 -2.87 -12.98
CA THR A 31 8.75 -2.69 -11.88
C THR A 31 9.38 -2.67 -10.50
N ARG A 32 10.51 -3.36 -10.31
CA ARG A 32 11.25 -3.39 -9.04
C ARG A 32 11.67 -2.01 -8.56
N GLU A 33 11.93 -1.08 -9.47
CA GLU A 33 12.30 0.30 -9.11
C GLU A 33 11.16 1.03 -8.37
N VAL A 34 9.90 0.80 -8.79
CA VAL A 34 8.73 1.38 -8.11
C VAL A 34 8.66 0.87 -6.67
N ILE A 35 8.84 -0.43 -6.47
CA ILE A 35 8.81 -1.06 -5.14
C ILE A 35 9.90 -0.45 -4.24
N ILE A 36 11.13 -0.29 -4.75
CA ILE A 36 12.23 0.34 -4.01
C ILE A 36 11.89 1.78 -3.62
N LEU A 37 11.28 2.55 -4.52
CA LEU A 37 10.88 3.93 -4.23
C LEU A 37 9.76 3.99 -3.19
N CYS A 38 8.79 3.07 -3.22
CA CYS A 38 7.71 2.97 -2.24
C CYS A 38 8.28 2.62 -0.86
N SER A 39 9.14 1.61 -0.77
CA SER A 39 9.84 1.25 0.48
C SER A 39 10.65 2.43 1.05
N ARG A 40 11.38 3.18 0.20
CA ARG A 40 12.08 4.40 0.63
C ARG A 40 11.15 5.49 1.13
N ALA A 41 9.94 5.61 0.55
CA ALA A 41 8.94 6.56 1.00
C ALA A 41 8.40 6.18 2.38
N ILE A 42 8.07 4.90 2.59
CA ILE A 42 7.63 4.36 3.89
C ILE A 42 8.70 4.59 4.96
N ILE A 43 9.96 4.22 4.68
CA ILE A 43 11.09 4.45 5.61
C ILE A 43 11.22 5.94 5.95
N ALA A 44 11.07 6.83 4.97
CA ALA A 44 11.14 8.27 5.21
C ALA A 44 9.99 8.77 6.10
N VAL A 45 8.78 8.23 5.96
CA VAL A 45 7.65 8.53 6.87
C VAL A 45 8.00 8.16 8.31
N HIS A 46 8.49 6.94 8.56
CA HIS A 46 8.85 6.52 9.91
C HIS A 46 10.01 7.32 10.52
N LYS A 47 10.88 7.90 9.69
CA LYS A 47 11.94 8.82 10.12
C LYS A 47 11.48 10.27 10.29
N GLY A 48 10.22 10.59 9.99
CA GLY A 48 9.70 11.95 10.00
C GLY A 48 10.15 12.81 8.81
N ASP A 49 10.85 12.25 7.82
CA ASP A 49 11.33 12.96 6.63
C ASP A 49 10.23 13.07 5.55
N LYS A 50 9.37 14.07 5.77
CA LYS A 50 8.29 14.44 4.86
C LYS A 50 8.76 14.72 3.43
N LYS A 51 9.92 15.35 3.26
CA LYS A 51 10.40 15.80 1.94
C LYS A 51 10.83 14.60 1.11
N SER A 52 11.62 13.70 1.69
CA SER A 52 12.06 12.48 1.02
C SER A 52 10.89 11.56 0.72
N ALA A 53 9.95 11.39 1.64
CA ALA A 53 8.76 10.56 1.44
C ALA A 53 7.99 10.98 0.18
N LYS A 54 7.66 12.27 0.06
CA LYS A 54 6.93 12.82 -1.10
C LYS A 54 7.73 12.77 -2.39
N THR A 55 9.04 13.00 -2.31
CA THR A 55 9.92 12.96 -3.49
C THR A 55 9.99 11.55 -4.06
N ASN A 56 10.17 10.55 -3.19
CA ASN A 56 10.18 9.14 -3.61
C ASN A 56 8.82 8.72 -4.15
N LEU A 57 7.72 9.12 -3.50
CA LEU A 57 6.36 8.79 -3.94
C LEU A 57 6.04 9.37 -5.33
N LYS A 58 6.40 10.64 -5.58
CA LYS A 58 6.22 11.27 -6.91
C LYS A 58 7.03 10.56 -8.00
N LYS A 59 8.25 10.12 -7.69
CA LYS A 59 9.06 9.34 -8.64
C LYS A 59 8.41 7.98 -8.93
N ALA A 60 7.93 7.30 -7.89
CA ALA A 60 7.21 6.04 -8.01
C ALA A 60 5.97 6.19 -8.91
N GLU A 61 5.15 7.22 -8.68
CA GLU A 61 3.96 7.53 -9.47
C GLU A 61 4.29 7.74 -10.95
N SER A 62 5.35 8.50 -11.26
CA SER A 62 5.78 8.77 -12.64
C SER A 62 6.22 7.50 -13.37
N LEU A 63 6.97 6.64 -12.71
CA LEU A 63 7.39 5.35 -13.27
C LEU A 63 6.21 4.41 -13.45
N LEU A 64 5.35 4.32 -12.44
CA LEU A 64 4.16 3.47 -12.45
C LEU A 64 3.24 3.81 -13.64
N LYS A 65 2.97 5.12 -13.88
CA LYS A 65 2.20 5.58 -15.04
C LYS A 65 2.83 5.17 -16.38
N LYS A 66 4.17 5.12 -16.48
CA LYS A 66 4.85 4.64 -17.70
C LYS A 66 4.67 3.14 -17.87
N TYR A 67 4.74 2.38 -16.78
CA TYR A 67 4.68 0.92 -16.80
C TYR A 67 3.25 0.42 -17.05
N GLN A 68 2.24 1.07 -16.48
CA GLN A 68 0.83 0.80 -16.74
C GLN A 68 0.47 0.84 -18.24
N LYS A 69 1.08 1.74 -19.03
CA LYS A 69 0.87 1.81 -20.49
C LYS A 69 1.33 0.56 -21.23
N LYS A 70 2.30 -0.18 -20.67
CA LYS A 70 2.84 -1.43 -21.21
C LYS A 70 2.12 -2.66 -20.65
N ALA A 71 1.42 -2.53 -19.53
CA ALA A 71 0.64 -3.58 -18.89
C ALA A 71 -0.77 -3.70 -19.49
N LYS A 72 -0.87 -4.21 -20.72
CA LYS A 72 -2.16 -4.43 -21.42
C LYS A 72 -2.60 -5.89 -21.35
N GLY A 73 -3.92 -6.11 -21.35
CA GLY A 73 -4.52 -7.44 -21.28
C GLY A 73 -3.96 -8.25 -20.11
N ASP A 74 -3.51 -9.47 -20.41
CA ASP A 74 -2.95 -10.40 -19.42
C ASP A 74 -1.68 -9.90 -18.72
N LEU A 75 -0.99 -8.90 -19.27
CA LEU A 75 0.21 -8.34 -18.66
C LEU A 75 -0.08 -7.45 -17.44
N ARG A 76 -1.36 -7.09 -17.19
CA ARG A 76 -1.78 -6.33 -16.00
C ARG A 76 -1.34 -6.99 -14.70
N ARG A 77 -1.29 -8.32 -14.65
CA ARG A 77 -0.81 -9.06 -13.47
C ARG A 77 0.58 -8.65 -12.99
N TYR A 78 1.44 -8.15 -13.88
CA TYR A 78 2.81 -7.74 -13.54
C TYR A 78 2.87 -6.37 -12.86
N ILE A 79 1.78 -5.60 -12.88
CA ILE A 79 1.70 -4.29 -12.21
C ILE A 79 1.00 -4.36 -10.84
N ILE A 80 0.34 -5.48 -10.51
CA ILE A 80 -0.45 -5.60 -9.28
C ILE A 80 0.40 -5.29 -8.04
N THR A 81 1.55 -5.97 -7.88
CA THR A 81 2.44 -5.78 -6.73
C THR A 81 3.04 -4.36 -6.67
N PRO A 82 3.60 -3.79 -7.76
CA PRO A 82 4.02 -2.38 -7.75
C PRO A 82 2.92 -1.38 -7.39
N GLU A 83 1.69 -1.61 -7.85
CA GLU A 83 0.54 -0.75 -7.51
C GLU A 83 0.14 -0.90 -6.05
N GLN A 84 0.15 -2.12 -5.52
CA GLN A 84 -0.11 -2.42 -4.11
C GLN A 84 0.88 -1.68 -3.18
N GLU A 85 2.18 -1.79 -3.46
CA GLU A 85 3.25 -1.07 -2.74
C GLU A 85 3.09 0.45 -2.85
N PHE A 86 2.67 0.94 -4.03
CA PHE A 86 2.42 2.35 -4.25
C PHE A 86 1.20 2.87 -3.48
N VAL A 87 0.14 2.06 -3.38
CA VAL A 87 -1.06 2.37 -2.59
C VAL A 87 -0.69 2.45 -1.12
N GLU A 88 0.01 1.44 -0.59
CA GLU A 88 0.48 1.41 0.79
C GLU A 88 1.28 2.68 1.14
N ALA A 89 2.31 2.97 0.35
CA ALA A 89 3.15 4.15 0.55
C ALA A 89 2.34 5.46 0.43
N SER A 90 1.39 5.54 -0.51
CA SER A 90 0.54 6.72 -0.69
C SER A 90 -0.39 6.96 0.51
N CYS A 91 -1.01 5.90 1.02
CA CYS A 91 -1.89 5.96 2.17
C CYS A 91 -1.12 6.35 3.43
N LEU A 92 0.03 5.72 3.66
CA LEU A 92 0.88 6.03 4.81
C LEU A 92 1.36 7.48 4.78
N VAL A 93 1.80 7.99 3.62
CA VAL A 93 2.19 9.40 3.46
C VAL A 93 1.02 10.34 3.72
N ALA A 94 -0.19 10.02 3.24
CA ALA A 94 -1.38 10.85 3.49
C ALA A 94 -1.71 10.92 5.00
N ILE A 95 -1.70 9.78 5.69
CA ILE A 95 -2.00 9.69 7.13
C ILE A 95 -0.95 10.43 7.97
N PHE A 96 0.33 10.33 7.58
CA PHE A 96 1.43 11.09 8.18
C PHE A 96 1.29 12.60 7.96
N GLU A 97 0.84 13.02 6.76
CA GLU A 97 0.55 14.42 6.47
C GLU A 97 -0.79 14.92 7.06
N LYS A 98 -1.53 14.07 7.80
CA LYS A 98 -2.89 14.36 8.31
C LYS A 98 -3.86 14.78 7.19
N LYS A 99 -3.78 14.08 6.06
CA LYS A 99 -4.65 14.25 4.89
C LYS A 99 -5.54 13.03 4.70
N GLU A 100 -6.58 13.21 3.90
CA GLU A 100 -7.43 12.11 3.46
C GLU A 100 -6.66 11.09 2.63
N ILE A 101 -7.01 9.82 2.84
CA ILE A 101 -6.49 8.69 2.08
C ILE A 101 -6.98 8.83 0.62
N PRO A 102 -6.08 8.76 -0.37
CA PRO A 102 -6.46 8.92 -1.77
C PRO A 102 -7.25 7.70 -2.27
N THR A 103 -8.33 7.93 -3.02
CA THR A 103 -9.10 6.86 -3.70
C THR A 103 -8.28 6.14 -4.78
N ASP A 104 -8.66 4.92 -5.14
CA ASP A 104 -8.16 4.14 -6.27
C ASP A 104 -8.11 4.96 -7.58
N LYS A 105 -9.17 5.71 -7.89
CA LYS A 105 -9.26 6.56 -9.09
C LYS A 105 -8.22 7.67 -9.10
N LYS A 106 -7.97 8.29 -7.94
CA LYS A 106 -6.97 9.34 -7.78
C LYS A 106 -5.55 8.79 -7.92
N LEU A 107 -5.31 7.57 -7.43
CA LEU A 107 -4.03 6.87 -7.60
C LEU A 107 -3.86 6.25 -8.99
N ASN A 108 -4.95 6.10 -9.75
CA ASN A 108 -4.98 5.44 -11.05
C ASN A 108 -4.42 4.00 -10.99
N VAL A 109 -4.92 3.20 -10.04
CA VAL A 109 -4.50 1.80 -9.83
C VAL A 109 -5.65 0.83 -10.05
N LEU A 110 -5.34 -0.46 -10.17
CA LEU A 110 -6.33 -1.52 -10.23
C LEU A 110 -7.07 -1.66 -8.88
N PRO A 111 -8.37 -2.01 -8.89
CA PRO A 111 -9.14 -2.21 -7.65
C PRO A 111 -8.51 -3.26 -6.72
N GLU A 112 -8.01 -4.37 -7.27
CA GLU A 112 -7.32 -5.42 -6.51
C GLU A 112 -6.06 -4.91 -5.81
N SER A 113 -5.25 -4.12 -6.51
CA SER A 113 -4.05 -3.49 -5.96
C SER A 113 -4.37 -2.48 -4.86
N TYR A 114 -5.46 -1.73 -5.01
CA TYR A 114 -5.91 -0.79 -3.99
C TYR A 114 -6.30 -1.50 -2.69
N VAL A 115 -7.11 -2.57 -2.78
CA VAL A 115 -7.50 -3.36 -1.61
C VAL A 115 -6.27 -3.99 -0.93
N LEU A 116 -5.38 -4.61 -1.71
CA LEU A 116 -4.17 -5.22 -1.16
C LEU A 116 -3.24 -4.20 -0.51
N GLY A 117 -3.07 -3.02 -1.09
CA GLY A 117 -2.22 -1.97 -0.54
C GLY A 117 -2.79 -1.35 0.74
N LEU A 118 -4.12 -1.23 0.83
CA LEU A 118 -4.75 -0.82 2.10
C LEU A 118 -4.58 -1.88 3.18
N LEU A 119 -4.68 -3.17 2.82
CA LEU A 119 -4.43 -4.26 3.77
C LEU A 119 -3.00 -4.24 4.31
N ASP A 120 -2.00 -3.97 3.48
CA ASP A 120 -0.60 -3.85 3.95
C ASP A 120 -0.36 -2.58 4.75
N CYS A 121 -1.03 -1.48 4.39
CA CYS A 121 -0.93 -0.22 5.14
C CYS A 121 -1.30 -0.38 6.62
N VAL A 122 -2.24 -1.26 6.97
CA VAL A 122 -2.61 -1.56 8.37
C VAL A 122 -1.38 -1.98 9.20
N GLY A 123 -0.44 -2.73 8.61
CA GLY A 123 0.81 -3.12 9.26
C GLY A 123 1.71 -1.93 9.60
N GLU A 124 1.91 -1.03 8.64
CA GLU A 124 2.72 0.19 8.87
C GLU A 124 2.02 1.19 9.80
N LEU A 125 0.67 1.18 9.87
CA LEU A 125 -0.05 1.96 10.89
C LEU A 125 0.26 1.49 12.31
N LYS A 126 0.30 0.17 12.55
CA LYS A 126 0.74 -0.37 13.86
C LYS A 126 2.13 0.14 14.19
N ARG A 127 3.08 0.05 13.26
CA ARG A 127 4.44 0.55 13.48
C ARG A 127 4.45 2.04 13.85
N MET A 128 3.69 2.85 13.12
CA MET A 128 3.60 4.29 13.36
C MET A 128 2.98 4.60 14.74
N ILE A 129 1.97 3.84 15.18
CA ILE A 129 1.39 3.94 16.53
C ILE A 129 2.46 3.72 17.60
N PHE A 130 3.23 2.63 17.49
CA PHE A 130 4.28 2.32 18.45
C PHE A 130 5.43 3.34 18.43
N ASP A 131 5.80 3.85 17.25
CA ASP A 131 6.78 4.93 17.12
C ASP A 131 6.32 6.21 17.85
N LYS A 132 5.02 6.54 17.80
CA LYS A 132 4.43 7.69 18.49
C LYS A 132 4.32 7.50 19.99
N ILE A 133 3.90 6.31 20.43
CA ILE A 133 3.90 5.94 21.86
C ILE A 133 5.30 6.09 22.45
N ARG A 134 6.33 5.58 21.76
CA ARG A 134 7.74 5.63 22.23
C ARG A 134 8.24 7.03 22.53
N ILE A 135 7.75 8.05 21.81
CA ILE A 135 8.16 9.45 21.99
C ILE A 135 7.15 10.27 22.82
N GLY A 136 6.14 9.62 23.41
CA GLY A 136 5.11 10.27 24.24
C GLY A 136 4.03 11.03 23.45
N GLU A 137 3.96 10.88 22.13
CA GLU A 137 2.93 11.51 21.29
C GLU A 137 1.63 10.70 21.28
N ILE A 138 1.00 10.56 22.46
CA ILE A 138 -0.16 9.68 22.66
C ILE A 138 -1.38 10.12 21.83
N SER A 139 -1.63 11.42 21.71
CA SER A 139 -2.77 11.93 20.94
C SER A 139 -2.69 11.57 19.46
N ASP A 140 -1.50 11.60 18.87
CA ASP A 140 -1.29 11.20 17.48
C ASP A 140 -1.37 9.67 17.32
N ALA A 141 -0.88 8.91 18.31
CA ALA A 141 -1.03 7.45 18.34
C ALA A 141 -2.51 7.02 18.35
N ILE A 142 -3.35 7.67 19.17
CA ILE A 142 -4.80 7.41 19.23
C ILE A 142 -5.47 7.72 17.89
N ARG A 143 -5.17 8.88 17.28
CA ARG A 143 -5.70 9.25 15.95
C ARG A 143 -5.35 8.20 14.90
N ILE A 144 -4.10 7.72 14.89
CA ILE A 144 -3.67 6.71 13.93
C ILE A 144 -4.37 5.37 14.19
N PHE A 145 -4.55 4.99 15.45
CA PHE A 145 -5.28 3.78 15.82
C PHE A 145 -6.74 3.82 15.36
N GLU A 146 -7.44 4.95 15.51
CA GLU A 146 -8.81 5.10 14.99
C GLU A 146 -8.86 4.89 13.46
N ILE A 147 -7.89 5.43 12.72
CA ILE A 147 -7.80 5.21 11.28
C ILE A 147 -7.55 3.72 10.97
N MET A 148 -6.63 3.09 11.69
CA MET A 148 -6.29 1.67 11.54
C MET A 148 -7.49 0.75 11.78
N GLU A 149 -8.23 0.99 12.86
CA GLU A 149 -9.41 0.20 13.24
C GLU A 149 -10.53 0.36 12.21
N ASN A 150 -10.86 1.59 11.82
CA ASN A 150 -11.86 1.85 10.79
C ASN A 150 -11.46 1.26 9.43
N MET A 151 -10.18 1.34 9.06
CA MET A 151 -9.67 0.74 7.83
C MET A 151 -9.86 -0.78 7.84
N TYR A 152 -9.48 -1.46 8.93
CA TYR A 152 -9.70 -2.89 9.09
C TYR A 152 -11.18 -3.27 8.99
N LEU A 153 -12.07 -2.57 9.68
CA LEU A 153 -13.51 -2.87 9.67
C LEU A 153 -14.12 -2.74 8.27
N ASN A 154 -13.72 -1.73 7.50
CA ASN A 154 -14.18 -1.55 6.12
C ASN A 154 -13.59 -2.60 5.15
N LEU A 155 -12.39 -3.10 5.43
CA LEU A 155 -11.73 -4.14 4.63
C LEU A 155 -12.19 -5.55 5.00
N TYR A 156 -12.73 -5.78 6.20
CA TYR A 156 -13.14 -7.10 6.69
C TYR A 156 -14.07 -7.88 5.73
N PRO A 157 -15.11 -7.26 5.11
CA PRO A 157 -15.96 -7.95 4.14
C PRO A 157 -15.22 -8.47 2.91
N PHE A 158 -14.05 -7.90 2.58
CA PHE A 158 -13.28 -8.32 1.41
C PHE A 158 -12.64 -9.71 1.56
N SER A 159 -12.63 -10.28 2.78
CA SER A 159 -12.22 -11.66 3.02
C SER A 159 -13.03 -12.68 2.21
N MET A 160 -14.26 -12.34 1.83
CA MET A 160 -15.14 -13.16 0.98
C MET A 160 -14.65 -13.23 -0.48
N TYR A 161 -13.82 -12.29 -0.91
CA TYR A 161 -13.32 -12.18 -2.29
C TYR A 161 -11.93 -12.79 -2.49
N ASP A 162 -11.43 -13.62 -1.56
CA ASP A 162 -10.09 -14.23 -1.63
C ASP A 162 -9.84 -15.07 -2.90
N LYS A 163 -10.90 -15.67 -3.45
CA LYS A 163 -10.83 -16.40 -4.73
C LYS A 163 -10.65 -15.48 -5.94
N VAL A 164 -10.98 -14.19 -5.81
CA VAL A 164 -10.88 -13.17 -6.86
C VAL A 164 -9.61 -12.33 -6.65
N VAL A 165 -9.42 -11.81 -5.44
CA VAL A 165 -8.24 -11.08 -5.01
C VAL A 165 -7.48 -11.95 -4.01
N LYS A 166 -6.48 -12.67 -4.53
CA LYS A 166 -5.67 -13.61 -3.75
C LYS A 166 -5.05 -12.92 -2.54
N GLU A 167 -4.91 -13.68 -1.45
CA GLU A 167 -4.28 -13.28 -0.19
C GLU A 167 -5.09 -12.33 0.70
N THR A 168 -6.25 -11.85 0.25
CA THR A 168 -7.08 -10.93 1.05
C THR A 168 -7.50 -11.55 2.37
N ARG A 169 -7.94 -12.81 2.40
CA ARG A 169 -8.34 -13.47 3.65
C ARG A 169 -7.19 -13.56 4.63
N ARG A 170 -6.03 -14.03 4.16
CA ARG A 170 -4.83 -14.17 4.99
C ARG A 170 -4.39 -12.82 5.58
N LYS A 171 -4.38 -11.76 4.76
CA LYS A 171 -4.00 -10.41 5.21
C LYS A 171 -5.01 -9.84 6.20
N ILE A 172 -6.31 -10.06 6.02
CA ILE A 172 -7.35 -9.65 6.97
C ILE A 172 -7.19 -10.36 8.32
N ASP A 173 -6.92 -11.67 8.30
CA ASP A 173 -6.69 -12.45 9.53
C ASP A 173 -5.46 -11.94 10.30
N VAL A 174 -4.38 -11.58 9.58
CA VAL A 174 -3.20 -10.92 10.18
C VAL A 174 -3.58 -9.55 10.73
N ASN A 175 -4.31 -8.73 9.97
CA ASN A 175 -4.72 -7.39 10.37
C ASN A 175 -5.58 -7.39 11.63
N ARG A 176 -6.42 -8.42 11.83
CA ARG A 176 -7.15 -8.60 13.09
C ARG A 176 -6.20 -8.65 14.29
N ILE A 177 -5.16 -9.46 14.23
CA ILE A 177 -4.17 -9.60 15.30
C ILE A 177 -3.46 -8.26 15.52
N LEU A 178 -3.06 -7.59 14.43
CA LEU A 178 -2.38 -6.29 14.51
C LEU A 178 -3.24 -5.22 15.18
N VAL A 179 -4.54 -5.18 14.87
CA VAL A 179 -5.51 -4.24 15.48
C VAL A 179 -5.70 -4.55 16.97
N GLU A 180 -5.86 -5.83 17.35
CA GLU A 180 -5.97 -6.21 18.77
C GLU A 180 -4.72 -5.81 19.58
N ASP A 181 -3.53 -6.06 19.03
CA ASP A 181 -2.27 -5.67 19.67
C ASP A 181 -2.16 -4.14 19.86
N ALA A 182 -2.50 -3.38 18.82
CA ALA A 182 -2.49 -1.92 18.88
C ALA A 182 -3.53 -1.39 19.88
N ARG A 183 -4.70 -2.02 19.96
CA ARG A 183 -5.76 -1.67 20.91
C ARG A 183 -5.28 -1.85 22.36
N GLY A 184 -4.60 -2.96 22.65
CA GLY A 184 -3.99 -3.21 23.95
C GLY A 184 -3.01 -2.11 24.34
N ALA A 185 -2.05 -1.81 23.46
CA ALA A 185 -1.04 -0.77 23.70
C ALA A 185 -1.67 0.62 23.94
N ILE A 186 -2.63 1.02 23.10
CA ILE A 186 -3.32 2.31 23.24
C ILE A 186 -4.11 2.40 24.54
N THR A 187 -4.79 1.31 24.94
CA THR A 187 -5.59 1.27 26.17
C THR A 187 -4.70 1.46 27.39
N GLU A 188 -3.55 0.77 27.43
CA GLU A 188 -2.60 0.87 28.52
C GLU A 188 -1.99 2.29 28.61
N GLU A 189 -1.50 2.83 27.50
CA GLU A 189 -0.88 4.17 27.48
C GLU A 189 -1.87 5.27 27.86
N LYS A 190 -3.14 5.15 27.45
CA LYS A 190 -4.18 6.11 27.85
C LYS A 190 -4.38 6.12 29.37
N ARG A 191 -4.52 4.93 29.98
CA ARG A 191 -4.69 4.80 31.44
C ARG A 191 -3.45 5.30 32.19
N ARG A 192 -2.25 5.05 31.65
CA ARG A 192 -1.00 5.56 32.20
C ARG A 192 -0.93 7.09 32.13
N SER A 193 -1.34 7.69 31.02
CA SER A 193 -1.42 9.15 30.87
C SER A 193 -2.38 9.79 31.86
N ASP A 194 -3.57 9.21 32.04
CA ASP A 194 -4.57 9.68 33.02
C ASP A 194 -4.02 9.63 34.45
N LEU A 195 -3.29 8.57 34.80
CA LEU A 195 -2.65 8.42 36.11
C LEU A 195 -1.57 9.49 36.33
N ILE A 196 -0.67 9.71 35.36
CA ILE A 196 0.37 10.74 35.44
C ILE A 196 -0.27 12.12 35.63
N ASN A 197 -1.34 12.40 34.89
CA ASN A 197 -2.09 13.65 35.02
C ASN A 197 -2.73 13.82 36.41
N ALA A 198 -3.25 12.76 37.01
CA ALA A 198 -3.79 12.79 38.36
C ALA A 198 -2.69 13.05 39.41
N ILE A 199 -1.53 12.40 39.28
CA ILE A 199 -0.38 12.62 40.18
C ILE A 199 0.11 14.07 40.09
N ASN A 200 0.26 14.61 38.88
CA ASN A 200 0.70 15.99 38.68
C ASN A 200 -0.27 17.03 39.26
N LYS A 201 -1.56 16.70 39.38
CA LYS A 201 -2.56 17.56 40.04
C LYS A 201 -2.45 17.54 41.56
N LEU A 202 -1.99 16.44 42.16
CA LEU A 202 -1.81 16.30 43.60
C LEU A 202 -0.51 16.95 44.10
N GLN A 203 0.46 17.18 43.20
CA GLN A 203 1.72 17.88 43.51
C GLN A 203 1.62 19.41 43.40
N LYS A 204 0.47 19.95 42.98
CA LYS A 204 0.16 21.39 42.98
C LYS A 204 -0.64 21.75 44.22
#